data_AF-A0A2T6Z9K0-F1
#
_entry.id   AF-A0A2T6Z9K0-F1
#
_cell.length_a   1.000
_cell.length_b   1.000
_cell.length_c   1.000
_cell.angle_alpha   90.00
_cell.angle_beta   90.00
_cell.angle_gamma   90.00
#
_symmetry.space_group_name_H-M   'P 1'
#
loop_
_entity.id
_entity.type
_entity.pdbx_description
1 polymer ?
#
loop_
_entity_poly.entity_id
_entity_poly.type
_entity_poly.pdbx_seq_one_letter_code
_entity_poly.pdbx_strand_id
1 'polypeptide(L)' 'MVSNKRAQAYCLSKGQLPHFECSAKDGANVDVAFEAIARQALAQDESEIDYFDPTVNTGFPIENGGCSC' A
#
# COMPACT_ATOMS: atom_id res chain seq x y z
N MET A 1 -20.38 7.94 17.38
CA MET A 1 -19.79 8.88 16.40
C MET A 1 -18.37 9.18 16.84
N VAL A 2 -17.38 8.94 15.99
CA VAL A 2 -15.98 9.30 16.29
C VAL A 2 -15.83 10.81 16.08
N SER A 3 -15.20 11.51 17.01
CA SER A 3 -14.90 12.94 16.84
C SER A 3 -13.69 13.12 15.92
N ASN A 4 -13.72 14.18 15.09
CA ASN A 4 -12.64 14.50 14.15
C ASN A 4 -11.26 14.51 14.85
N LYS A 5 -11.17 15.14 16.02
CA LYS A 5 -9.94 15.20 16.83
C LYS A 5 -9.38 13.82 17.20
N ARG A 6 -10.25 12.84 17.48
CA ARG A 6 -9.83 11.48 17.83
C ARG A 6 -9.35 10.71 16.61
N ALA A 7 -10.00 10.90 15.46
CA ALA A 7 -9.58 10.29 14.21
C ALA A 7 -8.22 10.84 13.75
N GLN A 8 -8.03 12.16 13.77
CA GLN A 8 -6.74 12.80 13.46
C GLN A 8 -5.62 12.34 14.41
N ALA A 9 -5.87 12.32 15.72
CA ALA A 9 -4.89 11.84 16.69
C ALA A 9 -4.45 10.39 16.43
N TYR A 10 -5.39 9.53 16.01
CA TYR A 10 -5.08 8.16 15.62
C TYR A 10 -4.20 8.10 14.36
N CYS A 11 -4.58 8.84 13.32
CA CYS A 11 -3.80 8.94 12.07
C CYS A 11 -2.36 9.44 12.33
N LEU A 12 -2.20 10.45 13.18
CA LEU A 12 -0.90 10.95 13.63
C LEU A 12 -0.10 9.85 14.35
N SER A 13 -0.74 9.11 15.27
CA SER A 13 -0.08 8.07 16.08
C SER A 13 0.39 6.86 15.27
N LYS A 14 -0.20 6.61 14.10
CA LYS A 14 0.07 5.44 13.25
C LYS A 14 1.07 5.70 12.13
N GLY A 15 1.78 6.83 12.19
CA GLY A 15 2.76 7.20 11.17
C GLY A 15 2.30 8.34 10.27
N GLN A 16 1.55 9.31 10.82
CA GLN A 16 1.08 10.48 10.07
C GLN A 16 0.27 10.10 8.82
N LEU A 17 -0.64 9.13 8.97
CA LEU A 17 -1.50 8.71 7.88
C LEU A 17 -2.41 9.87 7.43
N PRO A 18 -2.69 10.01 6.12
CA PRO A 18 -3.67 10.97 5.63
C PRO A 18 -5.05 10.71 6.25
N HIS A 19 -5.72 11.77 6.70
CA HIS A 19 -7.08 11.68 7.25
C HIS A 19 -8.07 12.36 6.30
N PHE A 20 -9.16 11.66 5.97
CA PHE A 20 -10.25 12.16 5.15
C PHE A 20 -11.58 12.03 5.89
N GLU A 21 -12.41 13.07 5.83
CA GLU A 21 -13.78 13.00 6.32
C GLU A 21 -14.72 12.61 5.18
N CYS A 22 -15.25 11.39 5.22
CA CYS A 22 -16.17 10.87 4.20
C CYS A 22 -17.56 10.60 4.80
N SER A 23 -18.62 10.89 4.04
CA SER A 23 -19.99 10.46 4.37
C SER A 23 -20.35 9.27 3.49
N ALA A 24 -20.46 8.07 4.09
CA ALA A 24 -20.92 6.88 3.37
C ALA A 24 -22.40 6.97 2.97
N LYS A 25 -23.19 7.81 3.64
CA LYS A 25 -24.62 8.02 3.34
C LYS A 25 -24.82 8.90 2.11
N ASP A 26 -24.05 9.98 2.02
CA ASP A 26 -24.18 10.99 0.96
C ASP A 26 -23.15 10.79 -0.16
N GLY A 27 -22.24 9.82 -0.02
CA GLY A 27 -21.12 9.60 -0.95
C GLY A 27 -20.04 10.69 -0.89
N ALA A 28 -20.14 11.64 0.05
CA ALA A 28 -19.22 12.77 0.11
C ALA A 28 -17.79 12.34 0.43
N ASN A 29 -16.83 12.82 -0.36
CA ASN A 29 -15.39 12.61 -0.22
C ASN A 29 -14.91 11.15 -0.29
N VAL A 30 -15.77 10.20 -0.70
CA VAL A 30 -15.35 8.80 -0.86
C VAL A 30 -14.39 8.69 -2.04
N ASP A 31 -14.75 9.22 -3.21
CA ASP A 31 -13.92 9.15 -4.43
C ASP A 31 -12.55 9.81 -4.22
N VAL A 32 -12.52 10.98 -3.60
CA VAL A 32 -11.28 11.74 -3.34
C VAL A 32 -10.34 10.96 -2.42
N ALA A 33 -10.88 10.29 -1.39
CA ALA A 33 -10.07 9.48 -0.48
C ALA A 33 -9.46 8.26 -1.19
N PHE A 34 -10.24 7.58 -2.04
CA PHE A 34 -9.77 6.44 -2.82
C PHE A 34 -8.77 6.85 -3.90
N GLU A 35 -8.96 8.00 -4.54
CA GLU A 35 -8.02 8.53 -5.52
C GLU A 35 -6.68 8.89 -4.87
N ALA A 36 -6.70 9.52 -3.69
CA ALA A 36 -5.47 9.90 -2.99
C ALA A 36 -4.61 8.69 -2.64
N ILE A 37 -5.21 7.59 -2.13
CA ILE A 37 -4.45 6.37 -1.82
C ILE A 37 -3.95 5.68 -3.09
N ALA A 38 -4.73 5.67 -4.16
CA ALA A 38 -4.30 5.11 -5.45
C ALA A 38 -3.09 5.86 -6.01
N ARG A 39 -3.12 7.20 -6.02
CA ARG A 39 -1.97 8.01 -6.46
C ARG A 39 -0.74 7.80 -5.56
N GLN A 40 -0.94 7.72 -4.24
CA GLN A 40 0.15 7.48 -3.31
C GLN A 40 0.78 6.10 -3.52
N ALA A 41 -0.03 5.06 -3.75
CA ALA A 41 0.46 3.72 -4.06
C ALA A 41 1.31 3.71 -5.35
N LEU A 42 0.82 4.35 -6.42
CA LEU A 42 1.57 4.47 -7.68
C LEU A 42 2.91 5.18 -7.50
N ALA A 43 2.94 6.26 -6.71
CA ALA A 43 4.17 7.00 -6.43
C ALA A 43 5.17 6.22 -5.55
N GLN A 44 4.70 5.28 -4.72
CA GLN A 44 5.58 4.39 -3.96
C GLN A 44 6.22 3.34 -4.86
N ASP A 45 5.46 2.76 -5.79
CA ASP A 45 5.95 1.77 -6.78
C ASP A 45 7.10 2.34 -7.65
N GLU A 46 7.04 3.62 -8.03
CA GLU A 46 8.14 4.26 -8.78
C GLU A 46 9.43 4.46 -7.96
N SER A 47 9.33 4.41 -6.63
CA SER A 47 10.46 4.64 -5.71
C SER A 47 11.06 3.37 -5.12
N GLU A 48 10.27 2.29 -5.01
CA GLU A 48 10.77 0.94 -4.75
C GLU A 48 11.08 0.28 -6.09
N ILE A 49 12.26 0.58 -6.65
CA ILE A 49 12.90 -0.37 -7.57
C ILE A 49 13.07 -1.64 -6.76
N ASP A 50 12.19 -2.62 -7.02
CA ASP A 50 12.27 -3.99 -6.54
C ASP A 50 13.70 -4.48 -6.78
N TYR A 51 14.55 -4.39 -5.75
CA TYR A 51 15.85 -5.04 -5.76
C TYR A 51 15.55 -6.51 -5.63
N PHE A 52 15.24 -7.12 -6.77
CA PHE A 52 15.12 -8.55 -6.90
C PHE A 52 16.53 -9.10 -6.69
N ASP A 53 16.85 -9.45 -5.45
CA ASP A 53 18.10 -10.13 -5.14
C ASP A 53 18.05 -11.51 -5.82
N PRO A 54 18.85 -11.74 -6.89
CA PRO A 54 18.81 -12.99 -7.63
C PRO A 54 19.32 -14.18 -6.80
N THR A 55 19.77 -13.96 -5.56
CA THR A 55 20.21 -15.00 -4.61
C THR A 55 19.14 -15.40 -3.59
N VAL A 56 18.02 -14.68 -3.52
CA VAL A 56 16.89 -15.07 -2.66
C VAL A 56 16.29 -16.36 -3.20
N ASN A 57 16.60 -17.46 -2.52
CA ASN A 57 15.93 -18.74 -2.66
C ASN A 57 14.50 -18.61 -2.12
N THR A 58 13.62 -17.97 -2.89
CA THR A 58 12.19 -18.26 -2.79
C THR A 58 12.05 -19.74 -3.17
N GLY A 59 11.48 -20.57 -2.30
CA GLY A 59 11.51 -22.05 -2.36
C GLY A 59 10.85 -22.73 -3.57
N PHE A 60 10.88 -22.10 -4.74
CA PHE A 60 10.63 -22.73 -6.02
C PHE A 60 11.92 -23.46 -6.44
N PRO A 61 11.87 -24.78 -6.63
CA PRO A 61 13.02 -25.50 -7.15
C PRO A 61 13.30 -24.96 -8.55
N ILE A 62 14.41 -24.23 -8.70
CA ILE A 62 14.91 -23.91 -10.04
C ILE A 62 15.52 -25.20 -10.57
N GLU A 63 14.69 -26.01 -11.21
CA GLU A 63 15.08 -27.18 -12.00
C GLU A 63 15.87 -26.70 -13.24
N ASN A 64 17.12 -26.31 -12.97
CA ASN A 64 18.13 -26.07 -13.99
C ASN A 64 18.52 -27.42 -14.59
N GLY A 65 18.31 -27.53 -15.89
CA GLY A 65 18.42 -28.77 -16.65
C GLY A 65 19.78 -29.45 -16.59
N GLY A 66 19.73 -30.77 -16.77
CA GLY A 66 20.88 -31.63 -16.97
C GLY A 66 20.45 -33.08 -17.18
N CYS A 67 19.65 -33.35 -18.22
CA CYS A 67 19.49 -34.73 -18.70
C CYS A 67 20.80 -35.11 -19.39
N SER A 68 21.64 -35.89 -18.71
CA SER A 68 22.72 -36.63 -19.36
C SER A 68 22.35 -38.11 -19.33
N CYS A 69 22.35 -38.67 -20.54
CA CYS A 69 22.38 -40.09 -20.86
C CYS A 69 23.36 -40.90 -20.01
#